data_AF-A0AAV4BSA8-F1
#
_entry.id   AF-A0AAV4BSA8-F1
#
_cell.length_a   1.000
_cell.length_b   1.000
_cell.length_c   1.000
_cell.angle_alpha   90.00
_cell.angle_beta   90.00
_cell.angle_gamma   90.00
#
_symmetry.space_group_name_H-M   'P 1'
#
loop_
_entity.id
_entity.type
_entity.pdbx_description
1 polymer ?
#
loop_
_entity_poly.entity_id
_entity_poly.type
_entity_poly.pdbx_seq_one_letter_code
_entity_poly.pdbx_strand_id
1 'polypeptide(L)'
;MVSKYDLTALTRVFYGAAPIGKELITELVARFTNIKGFIQGYGLTEMSPVCSIDVTQTHGSSGHLLPNTLGKIVNPESKKTLGVGELGEICINGPQMMLGYHRNQKATDETISPDGYLHTGT
;
A
#
# COMPACT_ATOMS: atom_id res chain seq x y z
N MET A 1 -22.12 3.62 19.54
CA MET A 1 -22.72 4.17 18.29
C MET A 1 -23.00 3.06 17.27
N VAL A 2 -22.09 2.09 17.09
CA VAL A 2 -22.26 0.93 16.17
C VAL A 2 -23.37 -0.05 16.61
N SER A 3 -23.54 -0.25 17.92
CA SER A 3 -24.51 -1.18 18.52
C SER A 3 -26.00 -0.88 18.28
N LYS A 4 -26.33 0.24 17.63
CA LYS A 4 -27.71 0.66 17.34
C LYS A 4 -28.20 0.18 15.97
N TYR A 5 -27.33 -0.40 15.14
CA TYR A 5 -27.63 -0.78 13.76
C TYR A 5 -27.40 -2.27 13.56
N ASP A 6 -28.22 -2.88 12.70
CA ASP A 6 -27.94 -4.22 12.18
C ASP A 6 -26.86 -4.13 11.10
N LEU A 7 -25.67 -4.63 11.44
CA LEU A 7 -24.50 -4.65 10.56
C LEU A 7 -24.04 -6.08 10.28
N THR A 8 -24.94 -7.06 10.44
CA THR A 8 -24.63 -8.48 10.21
C THR A 8 -24.25 -8.78 8.75
N ALA A 9 -24.68 -7.95 7.81
CA ALA A 9 -24.28 -8.05 6.40
C ALA A 9 -22.83 -7.59 6.13
N LEU A 10 -22.21 -6.81 7.03
CA LEU A 10 -20.84 -6.32 6.86
C LEU A 10 -19.84 -7.44 7.19
N THR A 11 -19.17 -7.95 6.16
CA THR A 11 -18.24 -9.08 6.30
C THR A 11 -16.78 -8.72 6.13
N ARG A 12 -16.48 -7.59 5.47
CA ARG A 12 -15.12 -7.13 5.21
C ARG A 12 -15.05 -5.61 5.29
N VAL A 13 -13.91 -5.11 5.75
CA VAL A 13 -13.55 -3.70 5.75
C VAL A 13 -12.25 -3.56 4.94
N PHE A 14 -12.22 -2.60 4.03
CA PHE A 14 -11.01 -2.21 3.32
C PHE A 14 -10.53 -0.86 3.85
N TYR A 15 -9.24 -0.74 4.11
CA TYR A 15 -8.59 0.47 4.57
C TYR A 15 -7.30 0.72 3.79
N GLY A 16 -7.01 1.97 3.48
CA GLY A 16 -5.80 2.36 2.76
C GLY A 16 -5.61 3.87 2.73
N ALA A 17 -4.62 4.33 1.97
CA ALA A 17 -4.21 5.74 1.81
C ALA A 17 -3.58 6.42 3.04
N ALA A 18 -3.60 5.79 4.21
CA ALA A 18 -2.92 6.26 5.42
C ALA A 18 -2.46 5.07 6.27
N PRO A 19 -1.48 5.24 7.17
CA PRO A 19 -1.13 4.21 8.14
C PRO A 19 -2.21 4.10 9.22
N ILE A 20 -2.50 2.87 9.65
CA ILE A 20 -3.38 2.57 10.79
C ILE A 20 -2.66 1.69 11.79
N GLY A 21 -2.78 2.04 13.08
CA GLY A 21 -2.19 1.27 14.17
C GLY A 21 -2.91 -0.06 14.39
N LYS A 22 -2.16 -1.10 14.72
CA LYS A 22 -2.67 -2.46 14.99
C LYS A 22 -3.74 -2.48 16.09
N GLU A 23 -3.60 -1.63 17.09
CA GLU A 23 -4.52 -1.52 18.22
C GLU A 23 -5.90 -1.05 17.75
N LEU A 24 -5.95 -0.05 16.87
CA LEU A 24 -7.19 0.48 16.33
C LEU A 24 -7.88 -0.55 15.41
N ILE A 25 -7.12 -1.29 14.60
CA ILE A 25 -7.66 -2.40 13.80
C ILE A 25 -8.31 -3.44 14.72
N THR A 26 -7.61 -3.83 15.78
CA THR A 26 -8.07 -4.84 16.73
C THR A 26 -9.35 -4.40 17.44
N GLU A 27 -9.40 -3.14 17.91
CA GLU A 27 -10.59 -2.57 18.54
C GLU A 27 -11.76 -2.48 17.57
N LEU A 28 -11.50 -2.06 16.32
CA LEU A 28 -12.52 -1.98 15.29
C LEU A 28 -13.12 -3.35 15.01
N VAL A 29 -12.29 -4.36 14.75
CA VAL A 29 -12.75 -5.73 14.45
C VAL A 29 -13.58 -6.29 15.61
N ALA A 30 -13.17 -6.05 16.86
CA ALA A 30 -13.90 -6.52 18.05
C ALA A 30 -15.31 -5.89 18.20
N ARG A 31 -15.59 -4.76 17.56
CA ARG A 31 -16.90 -4.08 17.63
C ARG A 31 -17.94 -4.65 16.65
N PHE A 32 -17.56 -5.54 15.75
CA PHE A 32 -18.48 -6.15 14.78
C PHE A 32 -18.50 -7.68 14.94
N THR A 33 -19.68 -8.27 14.76
CA THR A 33 -19.89 -9.70 14.97
C THR A 33 -19.56 -10.55 13.75
N ASN A 34 -19.60 -9.97 12.54
CA ASN A 34 -19.49 -10.70 11.28
C ASN A 34 -18.33 -10.27 10.38
N ILE A 35 -17.46 -9.34 10.82
CA ILE A 35 -16.25 -8.99 10.06
C ILE A 35 -15.29 -10.19 10.09
N LYS A 36 -15.07 -10.78 8.92
CA LYS A 36 -14.12 -11.88 8.67
C LYS A 36 -12.78 -11.37 8.15
N GLY A 37 -12.65 -10.06 7.95
CA GLY A 37 -11.72 -9.46 7.00
C GLY A 37 -11.42 -7.99 7.29
N PHE A 38 -10.28 -7.64 7.87
CA PHE A 38 -9.73 -6.29 7.74
C PHE A 38 -8.63 -6.32 6.68
N ILE A 39 -8.91 -5.72 5.52
CA ILE A 39 -8.01 -5.70 4.36
C ILE A 39 -7.31 -4.34 4.34
N GLN A 40 -5.99 -4.36 4.25
CA GLN A 40 -5.19 -3.15 4.13
C GLN A 40 -4.60 -3.05 2.73
N GLY A 41 -4.61 -1.87 2.15
CA GLY A 41 -3.97 -1.57 0.87
C GLY A 41 -2.99 -0.43 1.00
N TYR A 42 -1.79 -0.61 0.45
CA TYR A 42 -0.83 0.46 0.24
C TYR A 42 -0.83 0.86 -1.23
N GLY A 43 -0.69 2.15 -1.48
CA GLY A 43 -0.89 2.73 -2.79
C GLY A 43 -0.66 4.23 -2.83
N LEU A 44 -0.53 4.73 -4.04
CA LEU A 44 -0.36 6.14 -4.39
C LEU A 44 -1.12 6.41 -5.68
N THR A 45 -1.51 7.66 -5.92
CA THR A 45 -2.25 8.05 -7.13
C THR A 45 -1.51 7.62 -8.40
N GLU A 46 -0.19 7.72 -8.38
CA GLU A 46 0.72 7.38 -9.47
C GLU A 46 0.79 5.87 -9.77
N MET A 47 0.12 5.03 -8.97
CA MET A 47 0.05 3.56 -9.13
C MET A 47 -1.39 3.07 -9.36
N SER A 48 -2.30 3.94 -9.78
CA SER A 48 -3.68 3.64 -10.20
C SER A 48 -4.52 2.67 -9.33
N PRO A 49 -4.67 2.85 -8.01
CA PRO A 49 -3.77 3.44 -7.03
C PRO A 49 -3.02 2.40 -6.19
N VAL A 50 -3.31 1.10 -6.34
CA VAL A 50 -2.91 0.06 -5.37
C VAL A 50 -1.61 -0.64 -5.79
N CYS A 51 -0.69 -0.76 -4.84
CA CYS A 51 0.60 -1.42 -4.99
C CYS A 51 0.61 -2.81 -4.34
N SER A 52 0.09 -2.89 -3.11
CA SER A 52 0.06 -4.11 -2.31
C SER A 52 -1.21 -4.19 -1.48
N ILE A 53 -1.64 -5.42 -1.20
CA ILE A 53 -2.82 -5.71 -0.37
C ILE A 53 -2.48 -6.79 0.65
N ASP A 54 -2.88 -6.57 1.90
CA ASP A 54 -2.92 -7.62 2.91
C ASP A 54 -4.30 -8.27 2.98
N VAL A 55 -4.39 -9.49 2.47
CA VAL A 55 -5.55 -10.38 2.62
C VAL A 55 -5.37 -11.44 3.71
N THR A 56 -4.16 -11.50 4.31
CA THR A 56 -3.77 -12.51 5.31
C THR A 56 -4.05 -12.08 6.74
N GLN A 57 -4.45 -10.82 6.96
CA GLN A 57 -4.69 -10.21 8.28
C GLN A 57 -3.43 -10.11 9.14
N THR A 58 -2.29 -9.90 8.51
CA THR A 58 -1.06 -9.58 9.22
C THR A 58 -1.11 -8.10 9.62
N HIS A 59 -1.76 -7.81 10.75
CA HIS A 59 -1.92 -6.44 11.23
C HIS A 59 -0.56 -5.71 11.33
N GLY A 60 -0.49 -4.52 10.75
CA GLY A 60 0.73 -3.72 10.62
C GLY A 60 1.55 -3.97 9.34
N SER A 61 1.16 -4.94 8.51
CA SER A 61 1.72 -5.14 7.17
C SER A 61 0.93 -4.39 6.10
N SER A 62 1.62 -3.88 5.08
CA SER A 62 1.03 -3.40 3.82
C SER A 62 0.71 -4.53 2.84
N GLY A 63 0.98 -5.78 3.23
CA GLY A 63 0.64 -6.98 2.48
C GLY A 63 1.62 -7.33 1.36
N HIS A 64 1.10 -8.02 0.34
CA HIS A 64 1.88 -8.52 -0.79
C HIS A 64 1.61 -7.66 -2.02
N LEU A 65 2.63 -7.52 -2.88
CA LEU A 65 2.49 -6.85 -4.17
C LEU A 65 1.37 -7.47 -5.00
N LEU A 66 0.68 -6.64 -5.77
CA LEU A 66 -0.31 -7.12 -6.74
C LEU A 66 0.34 -8.02 -7.80
N PRO A 67 -0.45 -8.89 -8.47
CA PRO A 67 0.04 -9.67 -9.60
C PRO A 67 0.71 -8.79 -10.66
N ASN A 68 1.76 -9.31 -11.28
CA ASN A 68 2.55 -8.61 -12.30
C ASN A 68 3.20 -7.29 -11.82
N THR A 69 3.38 -7.12 -10.51
CA THR A 69 4.07 -5.98 -9.91
C THR A 69 5.38 -6.44 -9.26
N LEU A 70 6.46 -5.73 -9.54
CA LEU A 70 7.78 -5.89 -8.94
C LEU A 70 8.03 -4.76 -7.95
N GLY A 71 8.76 -5.06 -6.88
CA GLY A 71 9.13 -4.07 -5.87
C GLY A 71 10.52 -4.34 -5.34
N LYS A 72 11.22 -3.27 -4.98
CA LYS A 72 12.53 -3.30 -4.33
C LYS A 72 12.60 -2.24 -3.25
N ILE A 73 13.46 -2.47 -2.25
CA ILE A 73 13.80 -1.47 -1.23
C ILE A 73 15.14 -0.85 -1.63
N VAL A 74 15.24 0.47 -1.63
CA VAL A 74 16.43 1.21 -2.08
C VAL A 74 16.91 2.12 -0.97
N ASN A 75 18.22 2.17 -0.76
CA ASN A 75 18.81 3.15 0.13
C ASN A 75 18.74 4.55 -0.53
N PRO A 76 18.14 5.56 0.12
CA PRO A 76 17.86 6.86 -0.50
C PRO A 76 19.13 7.64 -0.87
N GLU A 77 20.25 7.41 -0.16
CA GLU A 77 21.53 8.10 -0.39
C GLU A 77 22.38 7.37 -1.44
N SER A 78 22.68 6.09 -1.20
CA SER A 78 23.59 5.30 -2.04
C SER A 78 22.93 4.71 -3.29
N LYS A 79 21.59 4.76 -3.38
CA LYS A 79 20.78 4.18 -4.46
C LYS A 79 20.95 2.68 -4.67
N LYS A 80 21.54 1.98 -3.69
CA LYS A 80 21.69 0.52 -3.72
C LYS A 80 20.39 -0.16 -3.31
N THR A 81 20.09 -1.29 -3.96
CA THR A 81 19.02 -2.19 -3.52
C THR A 81 19.43 -2.85 -2.21
N LEU A 82 18.50 -2.85 -1.25
CA LEU A 82 18.66 -3.42 0.08
C LEU A 82 18.05 -4.82 0.16
N GLY A 83 18.50 -5.58 1.14
CA GLY A 83 18.02 -6.93 1.45
C GLY A 83 16.80 -6.96 2.36
N VAL A 84 16.39 -8.17 2.70
CA VAL A 84 15.23 -8.43 3.58
C VAL A 84 15.50 -7.89 4.98
N GLY A 85 14.53 -7.14 5.52
CA GLY A 85 14.58 -6.57 6.87
C GLY A 85 15.30 -5.23 6.99
N GLU A 86 15.85 -4.71 5.89
CA GLU A 86 16.47 -3.39 5.85
C GLU A 86 15.45 -2.29 5.52
N LEU A 87 15.62 -1.13 6.14
CA LEU A 87 14.75 0.04 5.94
C LEU A 87 15.28 0.90 4.78
N GLY A 88 14.39 1.31 3.89
CA GLY A 88 14.70 2.21 2.78
C GLY A 88 13.45 2.61 2.02
N GLU A 89 13.65 3.30 0.90
CA GLU A 89 12.57 3.74 0.02
C GLU A 89 11.98 2.54 -0.74
N ILE A 90 10.65 2.49 -0.87
CA ILE A 90 9.97 1.51 -1.70
C ILE A 90 10.01 1.99 -3.15
N CYS A 91 10.43 1.13 -4.07
CA CYS A 91 10.40 1.41 -5.50
C CYS A 91 9.60 0.32 -6.20
N ILE A 92 8.67 0.69 -7.09
CA ILE A 92 7.69 -0.25 -7.66
C ILE A 92 7.65 -0.15 -9.17
N ASN A 93 7.59 -1.29 -9.84
CA ASN A 93 7.37 -1.40 -11.28
C ASN A 93 6.17 -2.30 -11.56
N GLY A 94 5.21 -1.85 -12.37
CA GLY A 94 4.04 -2.67 -12.71
C GLY A 94 3.12 -2.01 -13.74
N PRO A 95 2.17 -2.76 -14.31
CA PRO A 95 1.28 -2.28 -15.37
C PRO A 95 0.32 -1.15 -14.92
N GLN A 96 0.14 -0.96 -13.62
CA GLN A 96 -0.73 0.06 -13.02
C GLN A 96 -0.03 1.41 -12.80
N MET A 97 1.27 1.51 -13.07
CA MET A 97 2.01 2.78 -13.02
C MET A 97 1.36 3.82 -13.92
N MET A 98 1.38 5.08 -13.46
CA MET A 98 1.00 6.22 -14.27
C MET A 98 1.85 6.32 -15.54
N LEU A 99 1.31 6.99 -16.56
CA LEU A 99 2.10 7.38 -17.74
C LEU A 99 3.09 8.52 -17.45
N GLY A 100 2.86 9.26 -16.36
CA GLY A 100 3.61 10.45 -15.98
C GLY A 100 2.70 11.60 -15.57
N TYR A 101 3.31 12.66 -15.05
CA TYR A 101 2.60 13.87 -14.67
C TYR A 101 2.22 14.71 -15.90
N HIS A 102 0.97 15.17 -15.95
CA HIS A 102 0.48 15.95 -17.08
C HIS A 102 1.29 17.25 -17.26
N ARG A 103 1.89 17.42 -18.45
CA ARG A 103 2.72 18.58 -18.82
C ARG A 103 3.91 18.83 -17.88
N ASN A 104 4.39 17.79 -17.19
CA ASN A 104 5.52 17.90 -16.27
C ASN A 104 6.48 16.72 -16.43
N GLN A 105 7.24 16.73 -17.52
CA GLN A 105 8.23 15.69 -17.81
C GLN A 105 9.32 15.64 -16.73
N LYS A 106 9.77 16.80 -16.24
CA LYS A 106 10.79 16.89 -15.19
C LYS A 106 10.38 16.10 -13.94
N ALA A 107 9.17 16.34 -13.41
CA ALA A 107 8.69 15.58 -12.26
C ALA A 107 8.49 14.09 -12.60
N THR A 108 8.10 13.77 -13.83
CA THR A 108 7.96 12.38 -14.27
C THR A 108 9.31 11.65 -14.23
N ASP A 109 10.37 12.27 -14.73
CA ASP A 109 11.72 11.71 -14.76
C ASP A 109 12.37 11.68 -13.37
N GLU A 110 11.97 12.59 -12.47
CA GLU A 110 12.39 12.59 -11.06
C GLU A 110 11.72 11.46 -10.25
N THR A 111 10.49 11.10 -10.60
CA THR A 111 9.70 10.06 -9.91
C THR A 111 9.87 8.67 -10.52
N ILE A 112 10.02 8.55 -11.84
CA ILE A 112 10.19 7.28 -12.54
C ILE A 112 11.63 7.19 -13.03
N SER A 113 12.39 6.28 -12.44
CA SER A 113 13.79 6.08 -12.78
C SER A 113 13.96 5.44 -14.17
N PRO A 114 15.12 5.60 -14.82
CA PRO A 114 15.37 5.05 -16.15
C PRO A 114 15.27 3.51 -16.25
N ASP A 115 15.41 2.79 -15.13
CA ASP A 115 15.19 1.34 -15.06
C ASP A 115 13.70 0.97 -14.90
N GLY A 116 12.80 1.95 -15.00
CA GLY A 116 11.35 1.78 -15.06
C GLY A 116 10.67 1.72 -13.70
N TYR A 117 11.36 1.99 -12.60
CA TYR A 117 10.74 1.95 -11.26
C TYR A 117 10.21 3.32 -10.85
N LEU A 118 9.02 3.33 -10.26
CA LEU A 118 8.48 4.49 -9.58
C LEU A 118 9.02 4.55 -8.15
N HIS A 119 9.61 5.68 -7.79
CA HIS A 119 10.08 6.03 -6.45
C HIS A 119 8.90 6.57 -5.63
N THR A 120 8.57 5.92 -4.51
CA THR A 120 7.39 6.29 -3.71
C THR A 120 7.60 7.50 -2.82
N GLY A 121 8.85 7.96 -2.64
CA GLY A 121 9.17 9.15 -1.83
C GLY A 121 8.94 8.98 -0.33
N THR A 122 8.86 7.73 0.15
CA THR A 122 8.68 7.36 1.56
C THR A 122 10.00 7.00 2.22
#